data_AF-A0AAV8DPW5-F1
#
_entry.id   AF-A0AAV8DPW5-F1
#
_cell.length_a   1.000
_cell.length_b   1.000
_cell.length_c   1.000
_cell.angle_alpha   90.00
_cell.angle_beta   90.00
_cell.angle_gamma   90.00
#
_symmetry.space_group_name_H-M   'P 1'
#
loop_
_entity.id
_entity.type
_entity.pdbx_description
1 polymer ?
#
loop_
_entity_poly.entity_id
_entity_poly.type
_entity_poly.pdbx_seq_one_letter_code
_entity_poly.pdbx_strand_id
1 'polypeptide(L)'
;MSAATAERPRGINSPELKKQDVLRRKKPSSRQGKSLWLIVSNLMFKVCVLVTVISCIGNAAWKLKEGKPLFGGPATPEERISEVEASLKKTTKMLQVQVDRVNEKIGTEIERTQKDLLTQVQETTTVLQSEIKKLEGRTDRLEQFVNEFSDSDIVSRKEFEEFIQEYRTHIGMSDSTELSLNKISLDEIRLFAKEMVEREIETHAADGLGIVDYALWSGGARVVKHSEPFTGGKTNWFAAKGRGSVHSNAQKVLQPSFGEPGQCFALEGSSGFVEIKLRSSIVVQAVTLEHVAKSVAYDRSSAPKDFQVTAWYEGPDDDASMRAQHVVHMAEFTYDLDKTNAQTFSVDTSHSDQQLVNMVRFSFSSNRGNSALTCLYRFRVHGVEPGTPSSLTLQT
;
A
#
# COMPACT_ATOMS: atom_id res chain seq x y z
N MET A 1 -30.27 -48.15 -13.28
CA MET A 1 -31.48 -47.94 -12.45
C MET A 1 -31.07 -46.94 -11.36
N SER A 2 -31.45 -45.67 -11.26
CA SER A 2 -32.24 -44.67 -11.99
C SER A 2 -31.55 -43.33 -11.60
N ALA A 3 -31.20 -42.36 -12.45
CA ALA A 3 -31.94 -41.55 -13.43
C ALA A 3 -33.02 -40.62 -12.83
N ALA A 4 -32.65 -39.35 -12.58
CA ALA A 4 -33.46 -38.12 -12.55
C ALA A 4 -32.44 -36.95 -12.44
N THR A 5 -32.15 -36.05 -13.39
CA THR A 5 -32.82 -35.35 -14.51
C THR A 5 -33.74 -34.19 -14.08
N ALA A 6 -33.50 -33.03 -14.73
CA ALA A 6 -34.26 -31.76 -14.79
C ALA A 6 -33.86 -30.70 -13.74
N GLU A 7 -33.71 -29.40 -14.03
CA GLU A 7 -34.02 -28.65 -15.26
C GLU A 7 -33.27 -27.31 -15.32
N ARG A 8 -33.19 -26.76 -16.54
CA ARG A 8 -32.47 -25.58 -17.00
C ARG A 8 -33.50 -24.58 -17.52
N PRO A 9 -33.38 -23.25 -17.34
CA PRO A 9 -34.13 -22.32 -18.17
C PRO A 9 -33.27 -21.80 -19.35
N ARG A 10 -33.77 -22.02 -20.57
CA ARG A 10 -33.50 -21.22 -21.78
C ARG A 10 -34.25 -19.89 -21.61
N GLY A 11 -33.75 -18.71 -21.97
CA GLY A 11 -33.36 -18.31 -23.31
C GLY A 11 -34.54 -17.62 -24.00
N ILE A 12 -34.54 -16.28 -24.03
CA ILE A 12 -35.36 -15.46 -24.95
C ILE A 12 -34.43 -14.44 -25.63
N ASN A 13 -34.69 -14.25 -26.92
CA ASN A 13 -33.84 -13.72 -27.97
C ASN A 13 -33.73 -12.19 -28.04
N SER A 14 -32.52 -11.70 -28.37
CA SER A 14 -32.08 -10.78 -29.46
C SER A 14 -33.07 -9.77 -30.09
N PRO A 15 -32.61 -8.57 -30.55
CA PRO A 15 -31.61 -8.41 -31.64
C PRO A 15 -30.51 -7.37 -31.35
N GLU A 16 -29.24 -7.65 -31.66
CA GLU A 16 -28.58 -7.41 -32.95
C GLU A 16 -28.56 -5.92 -33.36
N LEU A 17 -27.39 -5.25 -33.23
CA LEU A 17 -26.87 -4.32 -34.25
C LEU A 17 -25.43 -3.87 -33.94
N LYS A 18 -24.49 -4.56 -34.60
CA LYS A 18 -23.23 -4.10 -35.22
C LYS A 18 -22.20 -3.30 -34.40
N LYS A 19 -21.11 -4.00 -34.07
CA LYS A 19 -19.75 -3.45 -34.03
C LYS A 19 -19.32 -3.00 -35.43
N GLN A 20 -18.63 -1.86 -35.51
CA GLN A 20 -17.65 -1.63 -36.57
C GLN A 20 -16.56 -0.65 -36.09
N ASP A 21 -15.36 -1.19 -35.88
CA ASP A 21 -14.10 -0.46 -35.93
C ASP A 21 -13.88 0.04 -37.35
N VAL A 22 -13.61 1.34 -37.52
CA VAL A 22 -13.02 1.89 -38.75
C VAL A 22 -12.04 3.01 -38.41
N LEU A 23 -10.75 2.67 -38.49
CA LEU A 23 -9.67 3.57 -38.89
C LEU A 23 -10.07 4.32 -40.18
N ARG A 24 -10.35 5.62 -40.11
CA ARG A 24 -10.18 6.52 -41.28
C ARG A 24 -10.19 8.00 -40.89
N ARG A 25 -9.00 8.59 -40.95
CA ARG A 25 -8.70 9.78 -41.77
C ARG A 25 -9.71 10.93 -41.61
N LYS A 26 -9.41 11.88 -40.72
CA LYS A 26 -10.00 13.23 -40.73
C LYS A 26 -9.83 13.82 -42.13
N LYS A 27 -10.92 13.84 -42.92
CA LYS A 27 -11.09 14.72 -44.08
C LYS A 27 -11.72 16.04 -43.61
N PRO A 28 -11.38 17.16 -44.24
CA PRO A 28 -11.66 18.49 -43.74
C PRO A 28 -13.14 18.81 -43.87
N SER A 29 -13.70 19.47 -42.85
CA SER A 29 -15.02 20.07 -42.95
C SER A 29 -15.01 21.10 -44.08
N SER A 30 -15.94 20.90 -45.00
CA SER A 30 -16.16 21.69 -46.20
C SER A 30 -16.40 23.16 -45.84
N ARG A 31 -15.63 24.03 -46.49
CA ARG A 31 -15.97 25.44 -46.73
C ARG A 31 -17.43 25.55 -47.16
N GLN A 32 -18.32 25.89 -46.24
CA GLN A 32 -19.58 26.50 -46.61
C GLN A 32 -19.26 27.97 -46.91
N GLY A 33 -19.22 28.24 -48.22
CA GLY A 33 -18.88 29.53 -48.78
C GLY A 33 -19.76 30.61 -48.19
N LYS A 34 -19.14 31.46 -47.36
CA LYS A 34 -19.66 32.80 -47.10
C LYS A 34 -19.76 33.48 -48.45
N SER A 35 -21.02 33.65 -48.85
CA SER A 35 -21.52 34.12 -50.13
C SER A 35 -20.57 35.07 -50.87
N LEU A 36 -20.04 34.60 -52.00
CA LEU A 36 -19.53 35.46 -53.08
C LEU A 36 -20.52 36.60 -53.38
N TRP A 37 -21.82 36.36 -53.20
CA TRP A 37 -22.88 37.36 -53.33
C TRP A 37 -22.76 38.55 -52.37
N LEU A 38 -22.33 38.38 -51.10
CA LEU A 38 -22.09 39.53 -50.20
C LEU A 38 -20.84 40.33 -50.60
N ILE A 39 -19.80 39.67 -51.10
CA ILE A 39 -18.59 40.36 -51.58
C ILE A 39 -18.90 41.13 -52.86
N VAL A 40 -19.62 40.51 -53.80
CA VAL A 40 -20.10 41.16 -55.02
C VAL A 40 -21.06 42.30 -54.69
N SER A 41 -21.96 42.13 -53.73
CA SER A 41 -22.88 43.18 -53.29
C SER A 41 -22.14 44.39 -52.69
N ASN A 42 -21.15 44.14 -51.82
CA ASN A 42 -20.36 45.21 -51.22
C ASN A 42 -19.43 45.90 -52.24
N LEU A 43 -18.94 45.16 -53.25
CA LEU A 43 -18.17 45.72 -54.36
C LEU A 43 -19.04 46.55 -55.30
N MET A 44 -20.24 46.07 -55.65
CA MET A 44 -21.22 46.79 -56.47
C MET A 44 -21.69 48.07 -55.77
N PHE A 45 -21.91 48.02 -54.45
CA PHE A 45 -22.23 49.22 -53.66
C PHE A 45 -21.10 50.25 -53.74
N LYS A 46 -19.83 49.83 -53.57
CA LYS A 46 -18.66 50.71 -53.70
C LYS A 46 -18.51 51.28 -55.12
N VAL A 47 -18.76 50.49 -56.17
CA VAL A 47 -18.73 50.94 -57.57
C VAL A 47 -19.87 51.93 -57.84
N CYS A 48 -21.09 51.68 -57.34
CA CYS A 48 -22.21 52.62 -57.45
C CYS A 48 -21.89 53.97 -56.79
N VAL A 49 -21.32 53.97 -55.58
CA VAL A 49 -20.90 55.21 -54.91
C VAL A 49 -19.84 55.93 -55.74
N LEU A 50 -18.86 55.20 -56.29
CA LEU A 50 -17.80 55.80 -57.12
C LEU A 50 -18.35 56.39 -58.43
N VAL A 51 -19.30 55.72 -59.09
CA VAL A 51 -19.98 56.24 -60.28
C VAL A 51 -20.84 57.47 -59.96
N THR A 52 -21.53 57.51 -58.81
CA THR A 52 -22.27 58.72 -58.40
C THR A 52 -21.35 59.91 -58.14
N VAL A 53 -20.18 59.68 -57.55
CA VAL A 53 -19.18 60.74 -57.33
C VAL A 53 -18.60 61.22 -58.66
N ILE A 54 -18.24 60.31 -59.57
CA ILE A 54 -17.75 60.67 -60.92
C ILE A 54 -18.83 61.39 -61.73
N SER A 55 -20.10 60.98 -61.63
CA SER A 55 -21.22 61.63 -62.32
C SER A 55 -21.51 63.02 -61.74
N CYS A 56 -21.38 63.22 -60.43
CA CYS A 56 -21.43 64.54 -59.79
C CYS A 56 -20.28 65.45 -60.26
N ILE A 57 -19.04 64.93 -60.32
CA ILE A 57 -17.88 65.68 -60.82
C ILE A 57 -18.04 65.98 -62.32
N GLY A 58 -18.56 65.02 -63.10
CA GLY A 58 -18.88 65.18 -64.52
C GLY A 58 -19.96 66.24 -64.77
N ASN A 59 -21.02 66.26 -63.96
CA ASN A 59 -22.05 67.31 -64.01
C ASN A 59 -21.49 68.68 -63.63
N ALA A 60 -20.63 68.75 -62.61
CA ALA A 60 -19.97 69.99 -62.22
C ALA A 60 -19.02 70.50 -63.33
N ALA A 61 -18.30 69.61 -64.01
CA ALA A 61 -17.43 69.94 -65.13
C ALA A 61 -18.21 70.29 -66.42
N TRP A 62 -19.35 69.65 -66.68
CA TRP A 62 -20.25 69.97 -67.78
C TRP A 62 -20.90 71.35 -67.59
N LYS A 63 -21.32 71.65 -66.36
CA LYS A 63 -21.82 72.98 -65.95
C LYS A 63 -20.74 74.08 -66.00
N LEU A 64 -19.45 73.73 -65.96
CA LEU A 64 -18.34 74.66 -66.13
C LEU A 64 -17.98 74.91 -67.61
N LYS A 65 -18.36 74.00 -68.51
CA LYS A 65 -18.06 74.07 -69.95
C LYS A 65 -19.17 74.77 -70.75
N GLU A 66 -20.41 74.71 -70.26
CA GLU A 66 -21.50 75.55 -70.77
C GLU A 66 -21.52 76.88 -70.03
N GLY A 67 -20.79 77.87 -70.56
CA GLY A 67 -20.77 79.23 -70.04
C GLY A 67 -22.14 79.91 -70.11
N LYS A 68 -22.98 79.74 -69.07
CA LYS A 68 -24.08 80.64 -68.76
C LYS A 68 -24.18 80.92 -67.25
N PRO A 69 -24.23 82.20 -66.85
CA PRO A 69 -24.20 82.66 -65.47
C PRO A 69 -25.61 82.66 -64.87
N LEU A 70 -25.69 82.48 -63.54
CA LEU A 70 -26.89 82.81 -62.79
C LEU A 70 -26.51 83.43 -61.45
N PHE A 71 -25.81 84.56 -61.51
CA PHE A 71 -26.11 85.77 -60.73
C PHE A 71 -25.09 86.84 -61.10
N GLY A 72 -25.56 87.93 -61.70
CA GLY A 72 -24.77 89.14 -61.88
C GLY A 72 -24.73 89.92 -60.58
N GLY A 73 -23.54 90.34 -60.15
CA GLY A 73 -23.34 91.23 -59.02
C GLY A 73 -21.96 91.05 -58.37
N PRO A 74 -21.15 92.11 -58.18
CA PRO A 74 -19.72 92.00 -57.85
C PRO A 74 -19.41 92.01 -56.33
N ALA A 75 -18.16 91.64 -55.97
CA ALA A 75 -17.49 91.69 -54.64
C ALA A 75 -17.86 90.53 -53.68
N THR A 76 -17.01 89.94 -52.80
CA THR A 76 -15.59 89.98 -52.38
C THR A 76 -15.27 88.64 -51.65
N PRO A 77 -14.00 88.19 -51.53
CA PRO A 77 -13.65 86.83 -51.05
C PRO A 77 -13.83 86.54 -49.54
N GLU A 78 -14.29 87.49 -48.73
CA GLU A 78 -14.33 87.36 -47.26
C GLU A 78 -15.62 86.71 -46.72
N GLU A 79 -16.74 86.74 -47.47
CA GLU A 79 -18.02 86.20 -47.00
C GLU A 79 -18.13 84.67 -47.16
N ARG A 80 -17.25 84.05 -47.98
CA ARG A 80 -17.20 82.58 -48.16
C ARG A 80 -16.46 81.85 -47.04
N ILE A 81 -15.59 82.54 -46.31
CA ILE A 81 -14.79 81.96 -45.21
C ILE A 81 -15.66 81.85 -43.94
N SER A 82 -16.54 82.81 -43.69
CA SER A 82 -17.43 82.81 -42.52
C SER A 82 -18.48 81.68 -42.56
N GLU A 83 -19.00 81.34 -43.74
CA GLU A 83 -19.97 80.25 -43.91
C GLU A 83 -19.31 78.86 -43.78
N VAL A 84 -18.07 78.72 -44.28
CA VAL A 84 -17.27 77.50 -44.12
C VAL A 84 -16.81 77.30 -42.68
N GLU A 85 -16.39 78.36 -41.99
CA GLU A 85 -16.09 78.32 -40.54
C GLU A 85 -17.33 77.99 -39.71
N ALA A 86 -18.50 78.53 -40.06
CA ALA A 86 -19.75 78.20 -39.39
C ALA A 86 -20.14 76.73 -39.59
N SER A 87 -19.95 76.17 -40.79
CA SER A 87 -20.18 74.76 -41.07
C SER A 87 -19.19 73.85 -40.35
N LEU A 88 -17.90 74.18 -40.34
CA LEU A 88 -16.87 73.45 -39.60
C LEU A 88 -17.13 73.48 -38.09
N LYS A 89 -17.55 74.62 -37.55
CA LYS A 89 -17.93 74.75 -36.13
C LYS A 89 -19.16 73.90 -35.79
N LYS A 90 -20.09 73.74 -36.73
CA LYS A 90 -21.27 72.88 -36.57
C LYS A 90 -20.89 71.39 -36.62
N THR A 91 -20.01 70.98 -37.53
CA THR A 91 -19.52 69.59 -37.60
C THR A 91 -18.66 69.23 -36.40
N THR A 92 -17.79 70.13 -35.93
CA THR A 92 -16.98 69.90 -34.72
C THR A 92 -17.86 69.77 -33.48
N LYS A 93 -18.92 70.59 -33.34
CA LYS A 93 -19.89 70.43 -32.24
C LYS A 93 -20.66 69.11 -32.31
N MET A 94 -21.05 68.66 -33.50
CA MET A 94 -21.70 67.36 -33.67
C MET A 94 -20.74 66.20 -33.37
N LEU A 95 -19.47 66.33 -33.75
CA LEU A 95 -18.43 65.34 -33.52
C LEU A 95 -18.03 65.28 -32.04
N GLN A 96 -17.98 66.42 -31.35
CA GLN A 96 -17.81 66.52 -29.90
C GLN A 96 -18.91 65.73 -29.17
N VAL A 97 -20.17 65.96 -29.51
CA VAL A 97 -21.32 65.26 -28.89
C VAL A 97 -21.27 63.76 -29.14
N GLN A 98 -20.79 63.31 -30.31
CA GLN A 98 -20.63 61.89 -30.60
C GLN A 98 -19.48 61.27 -29.80
N VAL A 99 -18.34 61.95 -29.70
CA VAL A 99 -17.20 61.49 -28.89
C VAL A 99 -17.60 61.42 -27.41
N ASP A 100 -18.28 62.43 -26.89
CA ASP A 100 -18.74 62.45 -25.49
C ASP A 100 -19.70 61.29 -25.21
N ARG A 101 -20.65 61.02 -26.12
CA ARG A 101 -21.58 59.88 -26.00
C ARG A 101 -20.87 58.52 -26.07
N VAL A 102 -19.84 58.40 -26.91
CA VAL A 102 -19.05 57.17 -27.00
C VAL A 102 -18.20 56.98 -25.73
N ASN A 103 -17.64 58.05 -25.20
CA ASN A 103 -16.82 58.01 -23.99
C ASN A 103 -17.66 57.60 -22.76
N GLU A 104 -18.89 58.13 -22.64
CA GLU A 104 -19.86 57.75 -21.60
C GLU A 104 -20.28 56.26 -21.73
N LYS A 105 -20.49 55.78 -22.96
CA LYS A 105 -20.81 54.37 -23.21
C LYS A 105 -19.65 53.43 -22.90
N ILE A 106 -18.41 53.84 -23.17
CA ILE A 106 -17.22 53.06 -22.83
C ILE A 106 -17.04 53.00 -21.32
N GLY A 107 -17.19 54.13 -20.62
CA GLY A 107 -17.11 54.17 -19.15
C GLY A 107 -18.13 53.24 -18.49
N THR A 108 -19.38 53.27 -18.95
CA THR A 108 -20.45 52.42 -18.38
C THR A 108 -20.25 50.92 -18.64
N GLU A 109 -19.73 50.53 -19.81
CA GLU A 109 -19.41 49.11 -20.10
C GLU A 109 -18.19 48.61 -19.32
N ILE A 110 -17.18 49.47 -19.12
CA ILE A 110 -16.02 49.14 -18.28
C ILE A 110 -16.46 48.95 -16.83
N GLU A 111 -17.27 49.85 -16.28
CA GLU A 111 -17.81 49.71 -14.92
C GLU A 111 -18.67 48.44 -14.76
N ARG A 112 -19.46 48.08 -15.78
CA ARG A 112 -20.24 46.84 -15.78
C ARG A 112 -19.34 45.61 -15.77
N THR A 113 -18.35 45.56 -16.67
CA THR A 113 -17.40 44.45 -16.76
C THR A 113 -16.56 44.31 -15.49
N GLN A 114 -16.16 45.43 -14.88
CA GLN A 114 -15.43 45.44 -13.62
C GLN A 114 -16.28 44.89 -12.48
N LYS A 115 -17.57 45.27 -12.41
CA LYS A 115 -18.53 44.71 -11.43
C LYS A 115 -18.74 43.22 -11.64
N ASP A 116 -18.93 42.76 -12.88
CA ASP A 116 -19.13 41.35 -13.19
C ASP A 116 -17.89 40.52 -12.82
N LEU A 117 -16.68 41.02 -13.13
CA LEU A 117 -15.42 40.37 -12.76
C LEU A 117 -15.23 40.30 -11.23
N LEU A 118 -15.49 41.40 -10.51
CA LEU A 118 -15.45 41.41 -9.04
C LEU A 118 -16.40 40.39 -8.45
N THR A 119 -17.62 40.29 -9.01
CA THR A 119 -18.63 39.34 -8.55
C THR A 119 -18.17 37.90 -8.78
N GLN A 120 -17.62 37.59 -9.96
CA GLN A 120 -17.11 36.25 -10.29
C GLN A 120 -15.89 35.85 -9.43
N VAL A 121 -14.98 36.79 -9.16
CA VAL A 121 -13.83 36.57 -8.26
C VAL A 121 -14.31 36.33 -6.82
N GLN A 122 -15.33 37.04 -6.38
CA GLN A 122 -15.89 36.86 -5.04
C GLN A 122 -16.58 35.50 -4.90
N GLU A 123 -17.37 35.09 -5.90
CA GLU A 123 -18.01 33.76 -5.93
C GLU A 123 -17.00 32.61 -5.96
N THR A 124 -15.94 32.71 -6.78
CA THR A 124 -14.89 31.69 -6.80
C THR A 124 -14.12 31.63 -5.49
N THR A 125 -13.90 32.78 -4.84
CA THR A 125 -13.27 32.85 -3.51
C THR A 125 -14.13 32.18 -2.44
N THR A 126 -15.45 32.40 -2.43
CA THR A 126 -16.34 31.77 -1.43
C THR A 126 -16.46 30.25 -1.65
N VAL A 127 -16.48 29.80 -2.91
CA VAL A 127 -16.47 28.36 -3.23
C VAL A 127 -15.16 27.71 -2.75
N LEU A 128 -14.00 28.30 -3.04
CA LEU A 128 -12.71 27.78 -2.57
C LEU A 128 -12.63 27.74 -1.05
N GLN A 129 -13.08 28.79 -0.35
CA GLN A 129 -13.14 28.79 1.11
C GLN A 129 -14.04 27.67 1.66
N SER A 130 -15.15 27.38 0.99
CA SER A 130 -16.06 26.31 1.39
C SER A 130 -15.43 24.92 1.24
N GLU A 131 -14.66 24.67 0.18
CA GLU A 131 -13.95 23.41 -0.02
C GLU A 131 -12.76 23.27 0.94
N ILE A 132 -12.04 24.35 1.23
CA ILE A 132 -10.97 24.35 2.25
C ILE A 132 -11.55 24.00 3.62
N LYS A 133 -12.66 24.64 4.01
CA LYS A 133 -13.33 24.35 5.29
C LYS A 133 -13.84 22.91 5.36
N LYS A 134 -14.30 22.36 4.23
CA LYS A 134 -14.71 20.95 4.13
C LYS A 134 -13.53 19.99 4.23
N LEU A 135 -12.37 20.35 3.68
CA LEU A 135 -11.13 19.58 3.80
C LEU A 135 -10.60 19.61 5.23
N GLU A 136 -10.56 20.78 5.86
CA GLU A 136 -10.17 20.97 7.27
C GLU A 136 -11.03 20.09 8.18
N GLY A 137 -12.36 20.11 8.01
CA GLY A 137 -13.25 19.23 8.77
C GLY A 137 -13.09 17.72 8.47
N ARG A 138 -12.53 17.32 7.33
CA ARG A 138 -12.15 15.91 7.07
C ARG A 138 -10.83 15.57 7.73
N THR A 139 -9.88 16.49 7.75
CA THR A 139 -8.60 16.36 8.45
C THR A 139 -8.81 16.23 9.95
N ASP A 140 -9.65 17.08 10.57
CA ASP A 140 -9.95 17.02 12.01
C ASP A 140 -10.59 15.69 12.40
N ARG A 141 -11.51 15.17 11.58
CA ARG A 141 -12.13 13.86 11.80
C ARG A 141 -11.11 12.72 11.69
N LEU A 142 -10.20 12.82 10.73
CA LEU A 142 -9.14 11.83 10.56
C LEU A 142 -8.18 11.86 11.76
N GLU A 143 -7.80 13.04 12.22
CA GLU A 143 -6.96 13.22 13.40
C GLU A 143 -7.64 12.68 14.67
N GLN A 144 -8.95 12.90 14.82
CA GLN A 144 -9.73 12.30 15.89
C GLN A 144 -9.69 10.77 15.85
N PHE A 145 -9.88 10.13 14.69
CA PHE A 145 -9.78 8.68 14.55
C PHE A 145 -8.36 8.19 14.87
N VAL A 146 -7.32 8.87 14.37
CA VAL A 146 -5.92 8.48 14.62
C VAL A 146 -5.59 8.56 16.12
N ASN A 147 -6.06 9.59 16.82
CA ASN A 147 -5.85 9.72 18.26
C ASN A 147 -6.62 8.68 19.05
N GLU A 148 -7.87 8.38 18.67
CA GLU A 148 -8.67 7.32 19.30
C GLU A 148 -8.05 5.93 19.09
N PHE A 149 -7.52 5.66 17.89
CA PHE A 149 -6.77 4.43 17.60
C PHE A 149 -5.42 4.38 18.32
N SER A 150 -4.77 5.51 18.58
CA SER A 150 -3.49 5.57 19.30
C SER A 150 -3.67 5.42 20.82
N ASP A 151 -4.80 5.88 21.37
CA ASP A 151 -5.15 5.71 22.79
C ASP A 151 -5.65 4.30 23.09
N SER A 152 -6.24 3.62 22.09
CA SER A 152 -6.46 2.19 22.16
C SER A 152 -5.12 1.49 21.92
N ASP A 153 -4.64 0.73 22.89
CA ASP A 153 -3.36 -0.01 22.90
C ASP A 153 -3.28 -1.16 21.83
N ILE A 154 -4.01 -1.01 20.72
CA ILE A 154 -4.25 -2.02 19.69
C ILE A 154 -3.09 -2.06 18.69
N VAL A 155 -2.43 -0.93 18.41
CA VAL A 155 -1.27 -0.86 17.51
C VAL A 155 -0.26 0.18 18.03
N SER A 156 0.92 -0.29 18.41
CA SER A 156 2.04 0.57 18.77
C SER A 156 2.61 1.30 17.54
N ARG A 157 3.22 2.47 17.75
CA ARG A 157 3.88 3.22 16.65
C ARG A 157 4.89 2.37 15.89
N LYS A 158 5.57 1.46 16.58
CA LYS A 158 6.53 0.54 16.00
C LYS A 158 5.87 -0.48 15.07
N GLU A 159 4.77 -1.10 15.50
CA GLU A 159 3.99 -2.04 14.67
C GLU A 159 3.40 -1.35 13.44
N PHE A 160 2.97 -0.10 13.57
CA PHE A 160 2.51 0.69 12.44
C PHE A 160 3.65 1.00 11.44
N GLU A 161 4.83 1.36 11.93
CA GLU A 161 6.01 1.59 11.08
C GLU A 161 6.44 0.31 10.34
N GLU A 162 6.42 -0.84 11.02
CA GLU A 162 6.70 -2.15 10.42
C GLU A 162 5.68 -2.49 9.32
N PHE A 163 4.38 -2.26 9.57
CA PHE A 163 3.32 -2.42 8.56
C PHE A 163 3.55 -1.55 7.32
N ILE A 164 3.86 -0.26 7.51
CA ILE A 164 4.10 0.66 6.39
C ILE A 164 5.33 0.23 5.59
N GLN A 165 6.36 -0.28 6.26
CA GLN A 165 7.56 -0.77 5.59
C GLN A 165 7.27 -2.02 4.75
N GLU A 166 6.51 -2.99 5.28
CA GLU A 166 6.10 -4.19 4.55
C GLU A 166 5.17 -3.87 3.37
N TYR A 167 4.28 -2.88 3.54
CA TYR A 167 3.46 -2.40 2.43
C TYR A 167 4.32 -1.77 1.32
N ARG A 168 5.33 -0.96 1.67
CA ARG A 168 6.25 -0.34 0.69
C ARG A 168 7.05 -1.38 -0.09
N THR A 169 7.50 -2.45 0.56
CA THR A 169 8.20 -3.55 -0.11
C THR A 169 7.25 -4.33 -1.03
N HIS A 170 6.02 -4.59 -0.58
CA HIS A 170 5.01 -5.28 -1.39
C HIS A 170 4.65 -4.56 -2.69
N ILE A 171 4.56 -3.22 -2.66
CA ILE A 171 4.31 -2.40 -3.86
C ILE A 171 5.58 -2.15 -4.72
N GLY A 172 6.74 -2.70 -4.32
CA GLY A 172 8.00 -2.56 -5.05
C GLY A 172 8.61 -1.15 -5.02
N MET A 173 8.26 -0.31 -4.03
CA MET A 173 8.77 1.06 -3.90
C MET A 173 10.07 1.09 -3.11
N SER A 174 11.19 1.29 -3.82
CA SER A 174 12.47 1.68 -3.25
C SER A 174 12.43 3.12 -2.74
N ASP A 175 13.14 3.37 -1.64
CA ASP A 175 13.28 4.60 -0.82
C ASP A 175 13.58 5.92 -1.57
N SER A 176 13.68 5.90 -2.91
CA SER A 176 14.17 7.02 -3.74
C SER A 176 13.17 7.59 -4.75
N THR A 177 11.94 7.07 -4.85
CA THR A 177 10.98 7.59 -5.84
C THR A 177 9.95 8.51 -5.21
N GLU A 178 10.11 9.80 -5.52
CA GLU A 178 9.23 10.90 -5.17
C GLU A 178 7.74 10.55 -5.40
N LEU A 179 6.98 10.73 -4.33
CA LEU A 179 5.56 10.46 -4.15
C LEU A 179 4.68 10.74 -5.38
N SER A 180 4.36 9.70 -6.14
CA SER A 180 3.11 9.70 -6.92
C SER A 180 1.95 9.32 -5.99
N LEU A 181 1.56 10.25 -5.11
CA LEU A 181 0.41 10.14 -4.18
C LEU A 181 -0.92 9.79 -4.87
N ASN A 182 -0.96 9.80 -6.20
CA ASN A 182 -2.15 9.52 -7.01
C ASN A 182 -2.38 8.02 -7.29
N LYS A 183 -1.53 7.11 -6.79
CA LYS A 183 -1.68 5.66 -7.05
C LYS A 183 -2.03 4.81 -5.84
N ILE A 184 -1.88 5.32 -4.62
CA ILE A 184 -2.18 4.54 -3.41
C ILE A 184 -3.65 4.78 -3.05
N SER A 185 -4.51 3.85 -3.42
CA SER A 185 -5.92 3.90 -3.02
C SER A 185 -6.08 3.38 -1.59
N LEU A 186 -6.95 4.01 -0.79
CA LEU A 186 -7.24 3.54 0.57
C LEU A 186 -7.82 2.10 0.56
N ASP A 187 -8.49 1.71 -0.52
CA ASP A 187 -9.01 0.35 -0.69
C ASP A 187 -7.90 -0.70 -0.85
N GLU A 188 -6.79 -0.35 -1.51
CA GLU A 188 -5.63 -1.22 -1.68
C GLU A 188 -4.87 -1.44 -0.36
N ILE A 189 -4.67 -0.36 0.42
CA ILE A 189 -4.11 -0.47 1.78
C ILE A 189 -5.00 -1.37 2.65
N ARG A 190 -6.33 -1.20 2.56
CA ARG A 190 -7.29 -1.99 3.34
C ARG A 190 -7.23 -3.47 2.96
N LEU A 191 -7.12 -3.79 1.68
CA LEU A 191 -7.01 -5.18 1.20
C LEU A 191 -5.69 -5.81 1.67
N PHE A 192 -4.58 -5.07 1.58
CA PHE A 192 -3.28 -5.54 2.07
C PHE A 192 -3.28 -5.79 3.58
N ALA A 193 -3.84 -4.86 4.37
CA ALA A 193 -3.98 -5.03 5.81
C ALA A 193 -4.83 -6.26 6.17
N LYS A 194 -5.91 -6.49 5.42
CA LYS A 194 -6.74 -7.69 5.59
C LYS A 194 -5.96 -8.96 5.28
N GLU A 195 -5.21 -8.99 4.18
CA GLU A 195 -4.39 -10.14 3.78
C GLU A 195 -3.31 -10.46 4.81
N MET A 196 -2.62 -9.43 5.34
CA MET A 196 -1.63 -9.59 6.41
C MET A 196 -2.25 -10.21 7.66
N VAL A 197 -3.42 -9.71 8.08
CA VAL A 197 -4.14 -10.26 9.24
C VAL A 197 -4.56 -11.71 8.98
N GLU A 198 -5.09 -12.03 7.79
CA GLU A 198 -5.45 -13.39 7.42
C GLU A 198 -4.23 -14.32 7.45
N ARG A 199 -3.08 -13.89 6.92
CA ARG A 199 -1.82 -14.64 6.93
C ARG A 199 -1.30 -14.92 8.34
N GLU A 200 -1.37 -13.93 9.24
CA GLU A 200 -0.94 -14.10 10.63
C GLU A 200 -1.89 -15.04 11.39
N ILE A 201 -3.21 -14.96 11.13
CA ILE A 201 -4.19 -15.90 11.69
C ILE A 201 -3.94 -17.32 11.19
N GLU A 202 -3.65 -17.50 9.91
CA GLU A 202 -3.31 -18.80 9.32
C GLU A 202 -2.02 -19.36 9.94
N THR A 203 -1.02 -18.52 10.14
CA THR A 203 0.24 -18.89 10.80
C THR A 203 0.01 -19.29 12.26
N HIS A 204 -0.84 -18.55 12.97
CA HIS A 204 -1.23 -18.87 14.34
C HIS A 204 -1.99 -20.21 14.41
N ALA A 205 -2.91 -20.46 13.48
CA ALA A 205 -3.61 -21.73 13.36
C ALA A 205 -2.66 -22.89 13.01
N ALA A 206 -1.58 -22.61 12.28
CA ALA A 206 -0.50 -23.54 11.96
C ALA A 206 0.58 -23.61 13.07
N ASP A 207 0.14 -23.78 14.33
CA ASP A 207 1.00 -23.95 15.51
C ASP A 207 1.93 -22.76 15.82
N GLY A 208 1.55 -21.57 15.34
CA GLY A 208 2.25 -20.30 15.57
C GLY A 208 3.48 -20.05 14.69
N LEU A 209 4.00 -21.07 14.00
CA LEU A 209 5.21 -20.95 13.18
C LEU A 209 4.98 -21.30 11.71
N GLY A 210 3.95 -22.10 11.38
CA GLY A 210 3.74 -22.58 10.02
C GLY A 210 4.80 -23.58 9.52
N ILE A 211 5.61 -24.15 10.43
CA ILE A 211 6.71 -25.09 10.10
C ILE A 211 6.45 -26.43 10.80
N VAL A 212 6.70 -27.54 10.10
CA VAL A 212 6.51 -28.90 10.62
C VAL A 212 7.47 -29.18 11.79
N ASP A 213 6.91 -29.64 12.92
CA ASP A 213 7.64 -30.05 14.12
C ASP A 213 7.79 -31.58 14.18
N TYR A 214 9.01 -32.08 13.95
CA TYR A 214 9.35 -33.51 14.02
C TYR A 214 9.60 -34.01 15.45
N ALA A 215 9.68 -33.09 16.42
CA ALA A 215 9.82 -33.40 17.84
C ALA A 215 8.46 -33.41 18.56
N LEU A 216 7.34 -33.16 17.87
CA LEU A 216 6.00 -33.15 18.46
C LEU A 216 5.59 -34.50 19.03
N TRP A 217 5.19 -34.52 20.32
CA TRP A 217 4.79 -35.75 21.02
C TRP A 217 3.57 -36.44 20.40
N SER A 218 2.51 -35.68 20.10
CA SER A 218 1.31 -36.23 19.45
C SER A 218 1.60 -36.73 18.02
N GLY A 219 2.66 -36.21 17.39
CA GLY A 219 3.16 -36.66 16.09
C GLY A 219 4.02 -37.93 16.15
N GLY A 220 4.29 -38.48 17.34
CA GLY A 220 5.02 -39.74 17.52
C GLY A 220 6.42 -39.59 18.13
N ALA A 221 6.94 -38.37 18.28
CA ALA A 221 8.22 -38.14 18.94
C ALA A 221 8.17 -38.42 20.44
N ARG A 222 9.30 -38.75 21.05
CA ARG A 222 9.37 -39.13 22.47
C ARG A 222 10.65 -38.63 23.11
N VAL A 223 10.56 -38.13 24.35
CA VAL A 223 11.74 -38.03 25.22
C VAL A 223 12.18 -39.42 25.64
N VAL A 224 13.45 -39.75 25.40
CA VAL A 224 14.06 -41.05 25.74
C VAL A 224 14.97 -40.98 26.96
N LYS A 225 15.55 -39.82 27.25
CA LYS A 225 16.46 -39.60 28.39
C LYS A 225 16.49 -38.12 28.76
N HIS A 226 16.78 -37.81 30.01
CA HIS A 226 16.95 -36.43 30.48
C HIS A 226 17.82 -36.38 31.74
N SER A 227 18.27 -35.18 32.11
CA SER A 227 18.88 -34.86 33.42
C SER A 227 17.91 -35.01 34.58
N GLU A 228 18.39 -34.93 35.82
CA GLU A 228 17.53 -35.08 37.00
C GLU A 228 16.35 -34.08 37.00
N PRO A 229 15.09 -34.55 37.13
CA PRO A 229 13.92 -33.69 37.16
C PRO A 229 13.80 -32.97 38.50
N PHE A 230 13.42 -31.70 38.47
CA PHE A 230 13.17 -30.94 39.69
C PHE A 230 11.85 -31.38 40.35
N THR A 231 11.93 -31.89 41.58
CA THR A 231 10.80 -32.51 42.30
C THR A 231 10.31 -31.72 43.51
N GLY A 232 10.73 -30.45 43.66
CA GLY A 232 10.16 -29.53 44.66
C GLY A 232 10.30 -29.95 46.12
N GLY A 233 11.33 -30.75 46.46
CA GLY A 233 11.69 -31.07 47.84
C GLY A 233 10.94 -32.24 48.50
N LYS A 234 10.18 -33.04 47.75
CA LYS A 234 9.56 -34.29 48.26
C LYS A 234 10.02 -35.51 47.46
N THR A 235 11.32 -35.77 47.45
CA THR A 235 11.86 -37.02 46.91
C THR A 235 11.67 -38.13 47.94
N ASN A 236 10.71 -39.01 47.70
CA ASN A 236 10.71 -40.30 48.38
C ASN A 236 11.91 -41.09 47.82
N TRP A 237 13.01 -41.16 48.56
CA TRP A 237 14.27 -41.80 48.16
C TRP A 237 14.11 -43.25 47.65
N PHE A 238 13.01 -43.92 48.03
CA PHE A 238 12.63 -45.23 47.52
C PHE A 238 12.20 -45.23 46.03
N ALA A 239 11.73 -44.10 45.49
CA ALA A 239 11.34 -43.93 44.09
C ALA A 239 12.54 -43.57 43.17
N ALA A 240 13.66 -43.13 43.74
CA ALA A 240 14.88 -42.77 43.00
C ALA A 240 15.67 -44.00 42.46
N LYS A 241 15.17 -45.23 42.69
CA LYS A 241 15.86 -46.47 42.31
C LYS A 241 15.55 -46.96 40.88
N GLY A 242 14.71 -46.25 40.13
CA GLY A 242 14.46 -46.49 38.71
C GLY A 242 15.48 -45.78 37.82
N ARG A 243 16.78 -46.12 37.93
CA ARG A 243 17.83 -45.60 37.04
C ARG A 243 17.46 -45.90 35.57
N GLY A 244 17.01 -44.87 34.85
CA GLY A 244 16.69 -44.95 33.43
C GLY A 244 15.21 -44.75 33.05
N SER A 245 14.30 -44.55 34.03
CA SER A 245 12.91 -44.24 33.68
C SER A 245 12.75 -42.76 33.33
N VAL A 246 12.18 -42.47 32.16
CA VAL A 246 11.77 -41.12 31.77
C VAL A 246 10.69 -40.63 32.72
N HIS A 247 10.87 -39.44 33.29
CA HIS A 247 9.92 -38.79 34.19
C HIS A 247 8.62 -38.49 33.44
N SER A 248 7.48 -38.64 34.11
CA SER A 248 6.15 -38.46 33.49
C SER A 248 5.97 -37.09 32.81
N ASN A 249 6.52 -36.03 33.42
CA ASN A 249 6.47 -34.68 32.88
C ASN A 249 7.49 -34.39 31.77
N ALA A 250 8.42 -35.31 31.46
CA ALA A 250 9.46 -35.04 30.46
C ALA A 250 8.87 -34.76 29.07
N GLN A 251 7.75 -35.42 28.74
CA GLN A 251 7.08 -35.24 27.45
C GLN A 251 6.47 -33.84 27.28
N LYS A 252 6.34 -33.03 28.34
CA LYS A 252 5.84 -31.64 28.24
C LYS A 252 6.71 -30.78 27.31
N VAL A 253 8.02 -31.03 27.26
CA VAL A 253 8.96 -30.34 26.34
C VAL A 253 8.56 -30.51 24.87
N LEU A 254 7.79 -31.56 24.56
CA LEU A 254 7.38 -31.92 23.20
C LEU A 254 5.88 -31.66 22.96
N GLN A 255 5.20 -30.98 23.89
CA GLN A 255 3.76 -30.70 23.84
C GLN A 255 3.52 -29.18 23.75
N PRO A 256 2.45 -28.74 23.05
CA PRO A 256 2.06 -27.34 23.06
C PRO A 256 1.61 -26.93 24.47
N SER A 257 2.17 -25.84 24.99
CA SER A 257 1.78 -25.25 26.28
C SER A 257 0.79 -24.09 26.14
N PHE A 258 0.52 -23.63 24.91
CA PHE A 258 -0.33 -22.47 24.60
C PHE A 258 -0.04 -21.21 25.45
N GLY A 259 1.22 -21.06 25.89
CA GLY A 259 1.66 -19.92 26.70
C GLY A 259 1.28 -19.99 28.19
N GLU A 260 0.68 -21.09 28.67
CA GLU A 260 0.31 -21.24 30.08
C GLU A 260 1.53 -21.36 31.00
N PRO A 261 1.73 -20.44 31.97
CA PRO A 261 2.83 -20.55 32.93
C PRO A 261 2.75 -21.85 33.75
N GLY A 262 3.88 -22.53 33.91
CA GLY A 262 3.99 -23.77 34.70
C GLY A 262 3.81 -25.07 33.91
N GLN A 263 3.44 -25.00 32.62
CA GLN A 263 3.41 -26.16 31.72
C GLN A 263 4.79 -26.50 31.16
N CYS A 264 5.84 -26.43 31.98
CA CYS A 264 7.21 -26.80 31.61
C CYS A 264 7.65 -28.13 32.23
N PHE A 265 8.70 -28.72 31.65
CA PHE A 265 9.50 -29.73 32.30
C PHE A 265 10.66 -29.06 33.05
N ALA A 266 10.64 -29.14 34.37
CA ALA A 266 11.66 -28.57 35.23
C ALA A 266 12.79 -29.58 35.49
N LEU A 267 14.03 -29.16 35.23
CA LEU A 267 15.24 -29.91 35.49
C LEU A 267 16.02 -29.24 36.64
N GLU A 268 16.71 -30.04 37.45
CA GLU A 268 17.50 -29.51 38.58
C GLU A 268 18.72 -28.72 38.10
N GLY A 269 18.96 -27.57 38.74
CA GLY A 269 20.10 -26.71 38.47
C GLY A 269 20.01 -25.89 37.17
N SER A 270 21.15 -25.35 36.75
CA SER A 270 21.29 -24.45 35.60
C SER A 270 21.88 -25.11 34.35
N SER A 271 22.19 -26.40 34.41
CA SER A 271 22.71 -27.18 33.28
C SER A 271 22.07 -28.56 33.22
N GLY A 272 21.89 -29.08 32.02
CA GLY A 272 21.23 -30.37 31.83
C GLY A 272 20.97 -30.69 30.38
N PHE A 273 20.26 -31.79 30.14
CA PHE A 273 19.94 -32.23 28.79
C PHE A 273 18.60 -32.97 28.70
N VAL A 274 18.06 -33.03 27.49
CA VAL A 274 16.93 -33.88 27.08
C VAL A 274 17.29 -34.53 25.74
N GLU A 275 17.19 -35.85 25.68
CA GLU A 275 17.35 -36.65 24.46
C GLU A 275 15.98 -37.04 23.92
N ILE A 276 15.78 -36.80 22.64
CA ILE A 276 14.51 -36.86 21.93
C ILE A 276 14.68 -37.77 20.74
N LYS A 277 13.78 -38.75 20.63
CA LYS A 277 13.56 -39.52 19.42
C LYS A 277 12.52 -38.81 18.58
N LEU A 278 12.89 -38.43 17.36
CA LEU A 278 12.00 -37.78 16.40
C LEU A 278 10.97 -38.78 15.87
N ARG A 279 9.86 -38.26 15.31
CA ARG A 279 8.82 -39.10 14.69
C ARG A 279 9.31 -39.88 13.46
N SER A 280 10.25 -39.31 12.73
CA SER A 280 10.84 -39.84 11.51
C SER A 280 12.26 -39.29 11.37
N SER A 281 13.06 -39.96 10.54
CA SER A 281 14.43 -39.54 10.27
C SER A 281 14.42 -38.37 9.28
N ILE A 282 15.15 -37.30 9.58
CA ILE A 282 15.15 -36.05 8.80
C ILE A 282 16.55 -35.47 8.63
N VAL A 283 16.71 -34.58 7.67
CA VAL A 283 17.81 -33.63 7.62
C VAL A 283 17.37 -32.36 8.34
N VAL A 284 17.93 -32.09 9.51
CA VAL A 284 17.56 -30.94 10.35
C VAL A 284 18.04 -29.64 9.71
N GLN A 285 17.17 -28.64 9.69
CA GLN A 285 17.45 -27.31 9.14
C GLN A 285 17.35 -26.23 10.21
N ALA A 286 16.49 -26.42 11.20
CA ALA A 286 16.34 -25.48 12.30
C ALA A 286 15.79 -26.17 13.55
N VAL A 287 15.97 -25.52 14.69
CA VAL A 287 15.35 -25.89 15.96
C VAL A 287 14.64 -24.68 16.54
N THR A 288 13.54 -24.89 17.26
CA THR A 288 12.86 -23.80 17.95
C THR A 288 12.79 -24.08 19.43
N LEU A 289 13.18 -23.09 20.23
CA LEU A 289 13.02 -23.12 21.67
C LEU A 289 11.97 -22.09 22.09
N GLU A 290 11.05 -22.54 22.94
CA GLU A 290 10.02 -21.69 23.51
C GLU A 290 10.16 -21.56 25.01
N HIS A 291 9.77 -20.40 25.50
CA HIS A 291 9.55 -20.14 26.90
C HIS A 291 8.31 -19.24 27.07
N VAL A 292 7.74 -19.18 28.27
CA VAL A 292 6.61 -18.28 28.55
C VAL A 292 6.95 -16.81 28.23
N ALA A 293 5.97 -16.09 27.67
CA ALA A 293 6.10 -14.69 27.27
C ALA A 293 6.20 -13.74 28.48
N LYS A 294 6.85 -12.58 28.27
CA LYS A 294 7.04 -11.56 29.31
C LYS A 294 5.71 -11.01 29.85
N SER A 295 4.69 -10.90 29.01
CA SER A 295 3.38 -10.36 29.36
C SER A 295 2.59 -11.23 30.35
N VAL A 296 2.91 -12.53 30.45
CA VAL A 296 2.12 -13.49 31.25
C VAL A 296 2.91 -14.16 32.37
N ALA A 297 4.21 -13.84 32.52
CA ALA A 297 5.08 -14.43 33.54
C ALA A 297 5.72 -13.37 34.43
N TYR A 298 5.61 -13.57 35.75
CA TYR A 298 6.25 -12.71 36.75
C TYR A 298 7.76 -12.97 36.90
N ASP A 299 8.21 -14.20 36.62
CA ASP A 299 9.61 -14.61 36.67
C ASP A 299 9.96 -15.50 35.48
N ARG A 300 11.09 -15.20 34.82
CA ARG A 300 11.65 -15.94 33.69
C ARG A 300 13.12 -16.30 33.93
N SER A 301 13.61 -16.21 35.17
CA SER A 301 14.99 -16.55 35.58
C SER A 301 15.34 -18.02 35.35
N SER A 302 14.33 -18.89 35.30
CA SER A 302 14.47 -20.33 35.03
C SER A 302 14.55 -20.68 33.54
N ALA A 303 14.45 -19.70 32.64
CA ALA A 303 14.58 -19.97 31.21
C ALA A 303 16.00 -20.44 30.87
N PRO A 304 16.16 -21.44 29.99
CA PRO A 304 17.47 -21.81 29.46
C PRO A 304 18.09 -20.61 28.73
N LYS A 305 19.41 -20.47 28.83
CA LYS A 305 20.15 -19.39 28.19
C LYS A 305 21.04 -19.95 27.09
N ASP A 306 22.19 -20.50 27.44
CA ASP A 306 23.17 -21.00 26.48
C ASP A 306 22.94 -22.51 26.32
N PHE A 307 22.78 -22.96 25.07
CA PHE A 307 22.47 -24.35 24.76
C PHE A 307 23.12 -24.82 23.47
N GLN A 308 23.33 -26.13 23.39
CA GLN A 308 23.87 -26.85 22.24
C GLN A 308 22.87 -27.92 21.79
N VAL A 309 22.80 -28.11 20.48
CA VAL A 309 22.06 -29.23 19.89
C VAL A 309 23.03 -30.18 19.22
N THR A 310 22.90 -31.46 19.57
CA THR A 310 23.59 -32.55 18.87
C THR A 310 22.59 -33.54 18.34
N ALA A 311 22.89 -34.18 17.22
CA ALA A 311 21.99 -35.14 16.60
C ALA A 311 22.77 -36.32 16.03
N TRP A 312 22.12 -37.47 15.94
CA TRP A 312 22.69 -38.68 15.34
C TRP A 312 21.58 -39.57 14.79
N TYR A 313 22.01 -40.55 13.99
CA TYR A 313 21.14 -41.64 13.57
C TYR A 313 21.34 -42.83 14.52
N GLU A 314 20.24 -43.39 15.02
CA GLU A 314 20.21 -44.64 15.80
C GLU A 314 19.36 -45.67 15.05
N GLY A 315 20.02 -46.65 14.43
CA GLY A 315 19.39 -47.78 13.79
C GLY A 315 18.85 -48.82 14.79
N PRO A 316 17.99 -49.75 14.34
CA PRO A 316 17.38 -50.77 15.20
C PRO A 316 18.39 -51.71 15.88
N ASP A 317 19.52 -51.97 15.22
CA ASP A 317 20.54 -52.94 15.63
C ASP A 317 21.85 -52.26 16.10
N ASP A 318 21.87 -50.92 16.20
CA ASP A 318 23.08 -50.18 16.58
C ASP A 318 23.31 -50.25 18.10
N ASP A 319 24.52 -50.62 18.51
CA ASP A 319 24.92 -50.57 19.91
C ASP A 319 25.17 -49.12 20.36
N ALA A 320 24.84 -48.84 21.62
CA ALA A 320 25.00 -47.54 22.28
C ALA A 320 26.46 -46.99 22.20
N SER A 321 27.44 -47.88 22.01
CA SER A 321 28.86 -47.57 21.88
C SER A 321 29.24 -46.95 20.52
N MET A 322 28.44 -47.14 19.46
CA MET A 322 28.67 -46.54 18.13
C MET A 322 28.19 -45.08 18.03
N ARG A 323 27.46 -44.58 19.04
CA ARG A 323 26.92 -43.22 19.09
C ARG A 323 27.98 -42.14 18.86
N ALA A 324 29.17 -42.29 19.46
CA ALA A 324 30.22 -41.28 19.42
C ALA A 324 30.83 -41.06 18.01
N GLN A 325 30.65 -42.00 17.08
CA GLN A 325 31.22 -41.90 15.73
C GLN A 325 30.32 -41.12 14.75
N HIS A 326 29.05 -40.89 15.11
CA HIS A 326 28.05 -40.27 14.22
C HIS A 326 27.32 -39.07 14.84
N VAL A 327 27.87 -38.47 15.90
CA VAL A 327 27.30 -37.26 16.49
C VAL A 327 27.60 -36.06 15.60
N VAL A 328 26.56 -35.49 15.02
CA VAL A 328 26.60 -34.20 14.36
C VAL A 328 26.41 -33.12 15.42
N HIS A 329 27.45 -32.33 15.68
CA HIS A 329 27.34 -31.11 16.46
C HIS A 329 26.72 -30.03 15.58
N MET A 330 25.49 -29.63 15.89
CA MET A 330 24.71 -28.76 15.00
C MET A 330 25.06 -27.29 15.18
N ALA A 331 25.09 -26.82 16.43
CA ALA A 331 25.53 -25.47 16.81
C ALA A 331 25.33 -25.23 18.32
N GLU A 332 25.91 -24.13 18.78
CA GLU A 332 25.65 -23.51 20.09
C GLU A 332 24.84 -22.21 19.88
N PHE A 333 23.83 -22.01 20.71
CA PHE A 333 22.86 -20.93 20.59
C PHE A 333 22.57 -20.30 21.95
N THR A 334 22.06 -19.07 21.93
CA THR A 334 21.61 -18.36 23.13
C THR A 334 20.15 -17.92 22.99
N TYR A 335 19.30 -18.37 23.90
CA TYR A 335 17.87 -18.00 23.93
C TYR A 335 17.63 -16.67 24.64
N ASP A 336 17.15 -15.66 23.95
CA ASP A 336 17.08 -14.27 24.41
C ASP A 336 15.72 -13.90 25.05
N LEU A 337 15.69 -13.43 26.30
CA LEU A 337 14.43 -13.08 26.95
C LEU A 337 13.76 -11.82 26.39
N ASP A 338 14.50 -10.95 25.72
CA ASP A 338 13.99 -9.68 25.19
C ASP A 338 13.39 -9.84 23.78
N LYS A 339 13.58 -10.99 23.14
CA LYS A 339 12.96 -11.37 21.86
C LYS A 339 11.60 -12.05 22.08
N THR A 340 11.02 -12.55 20.98
CA THR A 340 9.80 -13.36 20.97
C THR A 340 9.93 -14.59 21.87
N ASN A 341 8.79 -15.06 22.37
CA ASN A 341 8.70 -16.22 23.25
C ASN A 341 9.04 -17.55 22.56
N ALA A 342 8.94 -17.60 21.23
CA ALA A 342 9.41 -18.69 20.38
C ALA A 342 10.57 -18.17 19.52
N GLN A 343 11.72 -18.83 19.60
CA GLN A 343 12.93 -18.45 18.85
C GLN A 343 13.42 -19.63 18.02
N THR A 344 13.47 -19.42 16.72
CA THR A 344 13.94 -20.41 15.74
C THR A 344 15.40 -20.13 15.40
N PHE A 345 16.22 -21.18 15.49
CA PHE A 345 17.65 -21.15 15.26
C PHE A 345 17.98 -22.04 14.05
N SER A 346 18.50 -21.43 13.00
CA SER A 346 18.95 -22.16 11.81
C SER A 346 20.21 -22.96 12.11
N VAL A 347 20.28 -24.17 11.56
CA VAL A 347 21.44 -25.05 11.66
C VAL A 347 22.21 -24.97 10.33
N ASP A 348 23.50 -24.67 10.37
CA ASP A 348 24.33 -24.59 9.17
C ASP A 348 24.53 -25.98 8.55
N THR A 349 23.91 -26.19 7.40
CA THR A 349 23.96 -27.43 6.61
C THR A 349 25.08 -27.44 5.57
N SER A 350 25.95 -26.43 5.57
CA SER A 350 27.02 -26.24 4.57
C SER A 350 28.22 -27.16 4.75
N HIS A 351 28.43 -27.68 5.97
CA HIS A 351 29.61 -28.49 6.33
C HIS A 351 29.28 -29.88 6.87
N SER A 352 28.01 -30.14 7.19
CA SER A 352 27.51 -31.48 7.47
C SER A 352 26.96 -32.04 6.16
N ASP A 353 27.48 -33.19 5.71
CA ASP A 353 26.73 -34.01 4.76
C ASP A 353 25.28 -34.08 5.24
N GLN A 354 24.30 -33.95 4.35
CA GLN A 354 22.85 -33.96 4.62
C GLN A 354 22.42 -35.21 5.38
N GLN A 355 22.81 -35.28 6.65
CA GLN A 355 22.89 -36.52 7.38
C GLN A 355 21.54 -36.72 8.01
N LEU A 356 20.95 -37.84 7.63
CA LEU A 356 19.68 -38.26 8.14
C LEU A 356 19.84 -38.57 9.63
N VAL A 357 19.10 -37.88 10.49
CA VAL A 357 19.10 -38.08 11.95
C VAL A 357 17.69 -38.41 12.43
N ASN A 358 17.60 -39.25 13.46
CA ASN A 358 16.34 -39.57 14.14
C ASN A 358 16.41 -39.35 15.66
N MET A 359 17.60 -39.03 16.18
CA MET A 359 17.83 -38.70 17.58
C MET A 359 18.41 -37.29 17.67
N VAL A 360 17.88 -36.50 18.60
CA VAL A 360 18.33 -35.14 18.91
C VAL A 360 18.54 -35.00 20.40
N ARG A 361 19.62 -34.36 20.81
CA ARG A 361 19.91 -33.99 22.19
C ARG A 361 20.00 -32.50 22.30
N PHE A 362 19.08 -31.94 23.09
CA PHE A 362 19.14 -30.57 23.57
C PHE A 362 19.91 -30.55 24.88
N SER A 363 21.02 -29.80 24.95
CA SER A 363 21.83 -29.64 26.18
C SER A 363 21.99 -28.16 26.49
N PHE A 364 21.64 -27.73 27.70
CA PHE A 364 21.83 -26.35 28.14
C PHE A 364 22.94 -26.29 29.19
N SER A 365 23.78 -25.26 29.13
CA SER A 365 24.91 -25.03 30.02
C SER A 365 24.64 -23.95 31.06
N SER A 366 23.63 -23.10 30.82
CA SER A 366 23.25 -22.00 31.71
C SER A 366 21.76 -21.67 31.63
N ASN A 367 21.27 -20.91 32.61
CA ASN A 367 19.94 -20.32 32.63
C ASN A 367 20.02 -18.81 32.97
N ARG A 368 18.88 -18.17 33.25
CA ARG A 368 18.76 -16.72 33.46
C ARG A 368 18.84 -16.30 34.95
N GLY A 369 19.44 -17.12 35.80
CA GLY A 369 19.78 -16.77 37.19
C GLY A 369 19.07 -17.59 38.28
N ASN A 370 18.24 -18.57 37.91
CA ASN A 370 17.62 -19.46 38.88
C ASN A 370 18.60 -20.56 39.32
N SER A 371 18.94 -20.63 40.60
CA SER A 371 19.88 -21.64 41.11
C SER A 371 19.27 -23.02 41.33
N ALA A 372 17.94 -23.11 41.46
CA ALA A 372 17.25 -24.34 41.82
C ALA A 372 16.88 -25.19 40.60
N LEU A 373 16.40 -24.55 39.53
CA LEU A 373 15.87 -25.26 38.37
C LEU A 373 16.00 -24.48 37.05
N THR A 374 15.90 -25.22 35.96
CA THR A 374 15.69 -24.69 34.61
C THR A 374 14.41 -25.29 34.02
N CYS A 375 13.53 -24.46 33.48
CA CYS A 375 12.22 -24.87 32.97
C CYS A 375 12.19 -24.86 31.44
N LEU A 376 11.94 -26.03 30.85
CA LEU A 376 11.83 -26.21 29.40
C LEU A 376 10.34 -26.28 29.03
N TYR A 377 9.84 -25.27 28.30
CA TYR A 377 8.44 -25.23 27.86
C TYR A 377 8.23 -26.08 26.62
N ARG A 378 8.86 -25.71 25.49
CA ARG A 378 8.76 -26.48 24.27
C ARG A 378 10.05 -26.42 23.44
N PHE A 379 10.44 -27.57 22.90
CA PHE A 379 11.55 -27.69 21.96
C PHE A 379 11.05 -28.38 20.69
N ARG A 380 11.25 -27.72 19.54
CA ARG A 380 10.83 -28.20 18.22
C ARG A 380 12.06 -28.49 17.36
N VAL A 381 11.93 -29.47 16.48
CA VAL A 381 12.95 -29.79 15.47
C VAL A 381 12.33 -29.73 14.09
N HIS A 382 12.95 -28.95 13.21
CA HIS A 382 12.48 -28.67 11.86
C HIS A 382 13.47 -29.18 10.84
N GLY A 383 12.97 -29.72 9.73
CA GLY A 383 13.80 -30.26 8.68
C GLY A 383 12.99 -30.88 7.55
N VAL A 384 13.68 -31.61 6.70
CA VAL A 384 13.10 -32.29 5.53
C VAL A 384 13.30 -33.80 5.61
N GLU A 385 12.27 -34.55 5.26
CA GLU A 385 12.39 -35.99 5.04
C GLU A 385 13.08 -36.26 3.69
N PRO A 386 13.93 -37.29 3.60
CA PRO A 386 14.58 -37.67 2.34
C PRO A 386 13.52 -38.10 1.32
N GLY A 387 13.49 -37.43 0.16
CA GLY A 387 12.54 -37.72 -0.93
C GLY A 387 11.31 -36.81 -1.01
N THR A 388 11.14 -35.88 -0.09
CA THR A 388 10.11 -34.83 -0.15
C THR A 388 10.69 -33.53 -0.74
N PRO A 389 10.05 -32.87 -1.72
CA PRO A 389 10.50 -31.56 -2.18
C PRO A 389 10.37 -30.53 -1.05
N SER A 390 11.45 -29.81 -0.77
CA SER A 390 11.56 -28.79 0.27
C SER A 390 10.49 -27.69 0.10
N SER A 391 9.57 -27.55 1.06
CA SER A 391 8.57 -26.47 1.05
C SER A 391 9.04 -25.17 1.73
N LEU A 392 10.31 -25.08 2.13
CA LEU A 392 10.90 -23.84 2.65
C LEU A 392 11.19 -22.88 1.49
N THR A 393 10.13 -22.34 0.91
CA THR A 393 10.22 -21.04 0.25
C THR A 393 9.70 -20.04 1.27
N LEU A 394 10.62 -19.43 2.03
CA LEU A 394 10.34 -18.12 2.61
C LEU A 394 9.91 -17.24 1.44
N GLN A 395 8.60 -16.94 1.36
CA GLN A 395 8.12 -15.91 0.47
C GLN A 395 8.69 -14.60 1.00
N THR A 396 9.69 -14.11 0.27
CA THR A 396 10.36 -12.81 0.42
C THR A 396 9.40 -11.66 0.23
#